data_AF-A0A4R6EJN6-F1
#
_entry.id   AF-A0A4R6EJN6-F1
#
_cell.length_a   1.000
_cell.length_b   1.000
_cell.length_c   1.000
_cell.angle_alpha   90.00
_cell.angle_beta   90.00
_cell.angle_gamma   90.00
#
_symmetry.space_group_name_H-M   'P 1'
#
loop_
_entity.id
_entity.type
_entity.pdbx_description
1 polymer ?
#
loop_
_entity_poly.entity_id
_entity_poly.type
_entity_poly.pdbx_seq_one_letter_code
_entity_poly.pdbx_strand_id
1 'polypeptide(L)'
;MLTRKFTYVTCPCGHRGVIVETGNAEQRAAWYMASLRDLEHKGAYDGLDDLFAEMSPSCPKCGASLTPSHISSQKLRGFASRGERAMLSVVGVGPRL
;
A
#
# COMPACT_ATOMS: atom_id res chain seq x y z
N MET A 1 14.74 8.46 3.21
CA MET A 1 14.03 9.02 2.03
C MET A 1 12.51 8.90 2.19
N LEU A 2 11.72 9.87 1.71
CA LEU A 2 10.26 9.77 1.74
C LEU A 2 9.78 8.81 0.65
N THR A 3 8.93 7.86 1.02
CA THR A 3 8.36 6.89 0.10
C THR A 3 6.84 6.88 0.20
N ARG A 4 6.19 6.48 -0.89
CA ARG A 4 4.76 6.29 -0.96
C ARG A 4 4.46 4.95 -1.58
N LYS A 5 3.83 4.07 -0.81
CA LYS A 5 3.39 2.74 -1.23
C LYS A 5 1.90 2.77 -1.49
N PHE A 6 1.51 2.24 -2.64
CA PHE A 6 0.13 2.13 -3.08
C PHE A 6 -0.23 0.65 -3.08
N THR A 7 -1.21 0.28 -2.26
CA THR A 7 -1.76 -1.07 -2.21
C THR A 7 -3.14 -1.03 -2.84
N TYR A 8 -3.26 -1.57 -4.05
CA TYR A 8 -4.51 -1.63 -4.79
C TYR A 8 -5.31 -2.86 -4.33
N VAL A 9 -6.55 -2.64 -3.95
CA VAL A 9 -7.47 -3.70 -3.53
C VAL A 9 -8.66 -3.77 -4.47
N THR A 10 -9.10 -4.99 -4.76
CA THR A 10 -10.29 -5.25 -5.59
C THR A 10 -11.28 -6.06 -4.77
N CYS A 11 -12.44 -5.47 -4.53
CA CYS A 11 -13.55 -6.13 -3.88
C CYS A 11 -14.17 -7.17 -4.83
N PRO A 12 -14.72 -8.30 -4.34
CA PRO A 12 -15.42 -9.28 -5.18
C PRO A 12 -16.62 -8.70 -5.94
N CYS A 13 -17.21 -7.60 -5.45
CA CYS A 13 -18.27 -6.87 -6.17
C CYS A 13 -17.77 -6.06 -7.38
N GLY A 14 -16.46 -6.10 -7.67
CA GLY A 14 -15.82 -5.38 -8.78
C GLY A 14 -15.36 -3.95 -8.44
N HIS A 15 -15.68 -3.44 -7.24
CA HIS A 15 -15.18 -2.14 -6.79
C HIS A 15 -13.68 -2.18 -6.54
N ARG A 16 -12.96 -1.11 -6.90
CA ARG A 16 -11.52 -0.99 -6.74
C ARG A 16 -11.21 0.24 -5.89
N GLY A 17 -10.20 0.11 -5.04
CA GLY A 17 -9.71 1.20 -4.22
C GLY A 17 -8.25 1.03 -3.88
N VAL A 18 -7.71 1.99 -3.12
CA VAL A 18 -6.29 2.07 -2.81
C VAL A 18 -6.08 2.43 -1.36
N ILE A 19 -5.16 1.71 -0.72
CA ILE A 19 -4.53 2.13 0.53
C ILE A 19 -3.21 2.81 0.17
N VAL A 20 -3.02 4.03 0.63
CA VAL A 20 -1.81 4.82 0.40
C VAL A 20 -1.06 4.95 1.71
N GLU A 21 0.11 4.34 1.78
CA GLU A 21 1.06 4.53 2.86
C GLU A 21 2.10 5.56 2.43
N THR A 22 2.37 6.57 3.26
CA THR A 22 3.46 7.54 3.05
C THR A 22 4.33 7.56 4.29
N GLY A 23 5.64 7.40 4.13
CA GLY A 23 6.55 7.32 5.26
C GLY A 23 8.01 7.26 4.85
N ASN A 24 8.90 7.31 5.84
CA ASN A 24 10.33 7.17 5.61
C ASN A 24 10.69 5.70 5.33
N ALA A 25 11.46 5.48 4.27
CA ALA A 25 11.81 4.13 3.76
C ALA A 25 12.49 3.22 4.79
N GLU A 26 13.23 3.82 5.73
CA GLU A 26 14.19 3.09 6.57
C GLU A 26 13.61 2.62 7.91
N GLN A 27 12.47 3.15 8.35
CA GLN A 27 11.73 2.66 9.51
C GLN A 27 10.46 3.50 9.67
N ARG A 28 9.37 2.89 10.14
CA ARG A 28 8.14 3.54 10.66
C ARG A 28 8.41 4.49 11.87
N ALA A 29 9.62 5.00 12.07
CA ALA A 29 10.09 5.53 13.35
C ALA A 29 10.07 7.07 13.53
N ALA A 30 9.81 7.87 12.48
CA ALA A 30 9.74 9.34 12.64
C ALA A 30 8.42 9.94 12.14
N TRP A 31 7.92 9.48 11.00
CA TRP A 31 6.66 9.94 10.43
C TRP A 31 6.10 8.88 9.47
N TYR A 32 4.85 8.49 9.71
CA TYR A 32 4.10 7.54 8.91
C TYR A 32 2.65 8.01 8.84
N MET A 33 2.04 7.89 7.67
CA MET A 33 0.62 8.15 7.48
C MET A 33 0.04 7.18 6.45
N ALA A 34 -1.09 6.56 6.79
CA ALA A 34 -1.88 5.76 5.87
C ALA A 34 -3.23 6.45 5.58
N SER A 35 -3.71 6.31 4.35
CA SER A 35 -5.00 6.87 3.93
C SER A 35 -5.70 5.98 2.92
N LEU A 36 -7.03 6.03 2.93
CA LEU A 36 -7.89 5.32 2.01
C LEU A 36 -8.28 6.22 0.84
N ARG A 37 -8.27 5.66 -0.37
CA ARG A 37 -8.82 6.28 -1.58
C ARG A 37 -9.83 5.33 -2.21
N ASP A 38 -11.03 5.83 -2.44
CA ASP A 38 -12.17 5.06 -2.95
C ASP A 38 -12.49 3.83 -2.07
N LEU A 39 -12.20 3.92 -0.77
CA LEU A 39 -12.49 2.93 0.26
C LEU A 39 -13.02 3.65 1.50
N GLU A 40 -13.76 2.94 2.35
CA GLU A 40 -14.20 3.45 3.65
C GLU A 40 -13.41 2.83 4.80
N HIS A 41 -13.32 3.55 5.91
CA HIS A 41 -12.72 3.08 7.17
C HIS A 41 -13.80 2.51 8.10
N LYS A 42 -14.55 1.50 7.61
CA LYS A 42 -15.66 0.87 8.34
C LYS A 42 -15.62 -0.66 8.30
N GLY A 43 -14.54 -1.22 7.77
CA GLY A 43 -14.34 -2.66 7.73
C GLY A 43 -14.05 -3.22 9.11
N ALA A 44 -13.93 -4.53 9.16
CA ALA A 44 -13.42 -5.26 10.31
C ALA A 44 -12.36 -6.23 9.81
N TYR A 45 -11.18 -6.17 10.42
CA TYR A 45 -10.09 -7.10 10.15
C TYR A 45 -9.31 -7.36 11.44
N ASP A 46 -9.35 -8.61 11.91
CA ASP A 46 -8.72 -9.11 13.12
C ASP A 46 -7.44 -9.93 12.86
N GLY A 47 -6.93 -9.90 11.62
CA GLY A 47 -5.73 -10.63 11.24
C GLY A 47 -4.42 -9.90 11.56
N LEU A 48 -3.30 -10.51 11.17
CA LEU A 48 -1.94 -10.07 11.53
C LEU A 48 -1.37 -8.94 10.65
N ASP A 49 -2.05 -8.56 9.56
CA ASP A 49 -1.57 -7.47 8.72
C ASP A 49 -1.89 -6.11 9.36
N ASP A 50 -0.87 -5.47 9.93
CA ASP A 50 -0.98 -4.19 10.63
C ASP A 50 -1.65 -3.11 9.77
N LEU A 51 -1.39 -3.07 8.46
CA LEU A 51 -1.97 -2.04 7.58
C LEU A 51 -3.48 -2.22 7.47
N PHE A 52 -3.95 -3.46 7.29
CA PHE A 52 -5.37 -3.74 7.19
C PHE A 52 -6.08 -3.65 8.55
N ALA A 53 -5.39 -3.98 9.65
CA ALA A 53 -5.92 -3.81 10.99
C ALA A 53 -6.09 -2.31 11.32
N GLU A 54 -5.03 -1.52 11.07
CA GLU A 54 -5.02 -0.08 11.29
C GLU A 54 -6.04 0.64 10.40
N MET A 55 -6.11 0.29 9.11
CA MET A 55 -6.94 1.02 8.14
C MET A 55 -8.33 0.44 7.95
N SER A 56 -8.64 -0.74 8.51
CA SER A 56 -9.95 -1.41 8.46
C SER A 56 -10.75 -1.11 7.17
N PRO A 57 -10.19 -1.39 5.98
CA PRO A 57 -10.77 -0.92 4.72
C PRO A 57 -12.06 -1.68 4.42
N SER A 58 -13.09 -0.97 3.98
CA SER A 58 -14.33 -1.55 3.46
C SER A 58 -14.71 -0.98 2.10
N CYS A 59 -15.50 -1.75 1.36
CA CYS A 59 -16.02 -1.35 0.07
C CYS A 59 -17.21 -0.39 0.25
N PRO A 60 -17.17 0.86 -0.27
CA PRO A 60 -18.30 1.77 -0.21
C PRO A 60 -19.54 1.29 -0.99
N LYS A 61 -19.38 0.39 -1.97
CA LYS A 61 -20.49 -0.10 -2.79
C LYS A 61 -21.32 -1.21 -2.15
N CYS A 62 -20.68 -2.12 -1.43
CA CYS A 62 -21.34 -3.32 -0.89
C CYS A 62 -21.15 -3.51 0.61
N GLY A 63 -20.38 -2.64 1.27
CA GLY A 63 -20.11 -2.71 2.71
C GLY A 63 -19.13 -3.80 3.13
N ALA A 64 -18.66 -4.66 2.21
CA ALA A 64 -17.76 -5.75 2.54
C ALA A 64 -16.42 -5.25 3.10
N SER A 65 -15.95 -5.87 4.17
CA SER A 65 -14.60 -5.71 4.70
C SER A 65 -13.59 -6.23 3.68
N LEU A 66 -12.55 -5.44 3.44
CA LEU A 66 -11.44 -5.82 2.59
C LEU A 66 -10.29 -6.28 3.47
N THR A 67 -9.60 -7.31 3.01
CA THR A 67 -8.53 -8.01 3.71
C THR A 67 -7.33 -8.16 2.76
N PRO A 68 -6.15 -8.60 3.25
CA PRO A 68 -4.98 -8.79 2.39
C PRO A 68 -5.21 -9.70 1.19
N SER A 69 -6.15 -10.66 1.28
CA SER A 69 -6.53 -11.54 0.15
C SER A 69 -7.15 -10.79 -1.03
N HIS A 70 -7.60 -9.55 -0.84
CA HIS A 70 -8.20 -8.70 -1.86
C HIS A 70 -7.18 -7.79 -2.56
N ILE A 71 -5.89 -7.90 -2.22
CA ILE A 71 -4.82 -7.13 -2.87
C ILE A 71 -4.67 -7.60 -4.31
N SER A 72 -4.79 -6.66 -5.25
CA SER A 72 -4.58 -6.91 -6.68
C SER A 72 -3.16 -6.55 -7.13
N SER A 73 -2.57 -5.49 -6.57
CA SER A 73 -1.19 -5.10 -6.88
C SER A 73 -0.64 -4.11 -5.85
N GLN A 74 0.69 -3.99 -5.82
CA GLN A 74 1.40 -3.04 -4.97
C GLN A 74 2.43 -2.25 -5.79
N LYS A 75 2.57 -0.97 -5.48
CA LYS A 75 3.55 -0.09 -6.14
C LYS A 75 4.23 0.83 -5.14
N LEU A 76 5.56 0.82 -5.13
CA LEU A 76 6.37 1.74 -4.34
C LEU A 76 6.86 2.90 -5.21
N ARG A 77 6.74 4.13 -4.71
CA ARG A 77 7.34 5.34 -5.30
C ARG A 77 8.25 6.00 -4.26
N GLY A 78 9.53 6.10 -4.57
CA GLY A 78 10.47 6.93 -3.80
C GLY A 78 10.42 8.38 -4.28
N PHE A 79 10.46 9.33 -3.35
CA PHE A 79 10.75 10.72 -3.63
C PHE A 79 12.23 10.94 -3.32
N ALA A 80 13.05 11.09 -4.36
CA ALA A 80 14.42 11.54 -4.18
C ALA A 80 14.38 12.99 -3.72
N SER A 81 14.94 13.28 -2.54
CA SER A 81 15.27 14.65 -2.15
C SER A 81 16.17 15.22 -3.25
N ARG A 82 15.84 16.42 -3.75
CA ARG A 82 16.58 17.13 -4.81
C ARG A 82 18.04 17.33 -4.37
N GLY A 83 18.90 16.37 -4.64
CA GLY A 83 20.27 16.34 -4.12
C GLY A 83 21.05 15.04 -4.33
N GLU A 84 20.44 13.92 -4.72
CA GLU A 84 21.20 12.68 -4.96
C GLU A 84 20.76 11.98 -6.25
N ARG A 85 21.73 11.79 -7.16
CA ARG A 85 21.57 11.17 -8.47
C ARG A 85 20.93 9.79 -8.30
N ALA A 86 19.73 9.62 -8.83
CA ALA A 86 19.04 8.34 -8.85
C ALA A 86 19.87 7.27 -9.56
N MET A 87 20.48 6.35 -8.80
CA MET A 87 20.84 5.04 -9.34
C MET A 87 19.54 4.23 -9.45
N LEU A 88 19.02 4.12 -10.67
CA LEU A 88 18.08 3.06 -11.03
C LEU A 88 18.80 1.72 -10.87
N SER A 89 18.63 1.06 -9.72
CA SER A 89 18.94 -0.36 -9.61
C SER A 89 17.80 -1.15 -10.25
N VAL A 90 17.98 -1.46 -11.53
CA VAL A 90 17.21 -2.51 -12.19
C VAL A 90 17.74 -3.83 -11.62
N VAL A 91 16.95 -4.49 -10.78
CA VAL A 91 17.25 -5.87 -10.35
C VAL A 91 17.00 -6.78 -11.56
N GLY A 92 18.02 -6.91 -12.41
CA GLY A 92 18.08 -7.92 -13.44
C GLY A 92 18.37 -9.27 -12.78
N VAL A 93 17.31 -10.07 -12.56
CA VAL A 93 17.45 -11.49 -12.26
C VAL A 93 17.91 -12.17 -13.55
N GLY A 94 19.19 -12.52 -13.62
CA GLY A 94 19.69 -13.39 -14.69
C GLY A 94 19.23 -14.83 -14.49
N PRO A 95 19.45 -15.67 -15.51
CA PRO A 95 19.92 -17.02 -15.27
C PRO A 95 21.28 -17.23 -15.91
N ARG A 96 22.15 -17.87 -15.13
CA ARG A 96 23.37 -18.55 -15.57
C ARG A 96 23.01 -19.66 -16.56
N LEU A 97 23.77 -19.77 -17.65
CA LEU A 97 24.44 -21.00 -18.13
C LEU A 97 25.48 -20.59 -19.18
#